data_AF-A0AAN7PDQ8-F1
#
_entry.id   AF-A0AAN7PDQ8-F1
#
_cell.length_a   1.000
_cell.length_b   1.000
_cell.length_c   1.000
_cell.angle_alpha   90.00
_cell.angle_beta   90.00
_cell.angle_gamma   90.00
#
_symmetry.space_group_name_H-M   'P 1'
#
loop_
_entity.id
_entity.type
_entity.pdbx_description
1 polymer ?
#
loop_
_entity_poly.entity_id
_entity_poly.type
_entity_poly.pdbx_seq_one_letter_code
_entity_poly.pdbx_strand_id
1 'polypeptide(L)'
;MQNKVPTHSNLLKPKILENAHAQIEDKQKIYKQNYDKNTKLSQEFQGGDNVVTYKNKVWEPAKIVQKCETPRSYLIRDNKGQLLRRNSIQIRKSLNEPVVKSDLDDDELNVTSNRNISNSDTETVTDTPYCNRDIASNTKTDDYVTRSGRISKKPKCFTEFVT
;
A
#
# COMPACT_ATOMS: atom_id res chain seq x y z
N MET A 1 46.30 -5.81 -15.52
CA MET A 1 44.93 -6.19 -15.16
C MET A 1 44.93 -7.66 -14.77
N GLN A 2 44.44 -8.01 -13.58
CA GLN A 2 44.40 -9.39 -13.10
C GLN A 2 42.93 -9.79 -12.96
N ASN A 3 42.55 -10.86 -13.65
CA ASN A 3 41.14 -11.24 -13.77
C ASN A 3 40.79 -12.12 -12.57
N LYS A 4 39.83 -11.69 -11.75
CA LYS A 4 39.37 -12.41 -10.54
C LYS A 4 38.43 -13.57 -10.90
N VAL A 5 38.87 -14.47 -11.78
CA VAL A 5 38.08 -15.64 -12.18
C VAL A 5 38.77 -16.90 -11.63
N PRO A 6 38.03 -17.85 -11.03
CA PRO A 6 38.62 -19.08 -10.52
C PRO A 6 39.32 -19.87 -11.63
N THR A 7 40.56 -20.30 -11.37
CA THR A 7 41.36 -21.13 -12.29
C THR A 7 41.01 -22.62 -12.21
N HIS A 8 40.40 -23.07 -11.10
CA HIS A 8 39.96 -24.46 -10.95
C HIS A 8 38.65 -24.73 -11.70
N SER A 9 38.68 -25.65 -12.67
CA SER A 9 37.56 -25.99 -13.56
C SER A 9 36.29 -26.44 -12.84
N ASN A 10 36.41 -27.06 -11.66
CA ASN A 10 35.27 -27.50 -10.86
C ASN A 10 34.42 -26.34 -10.31
N LEU A 11 35.03 -25.17 -10.07
CA LEU A 11 34.32 -23.98 -9.59
C LEU A 11 33.57 -23.25 -10.72
N LEU A 12 33.89 -23.58 -11.97
CA LEU A 12 33.24 -23.03 -13.16
C LEU A 12 32.04 -23.87 -13.62
N LYS A 13 31.82 -25.06 -13.01
CA LYS A 13 30.67 -25.91 -13.31
C LYS A 13 29.45 -25.41 -12.54
N PRO A 14 28.31 -25.18 -13.21
CA PRO A 14 27.10 -24.77 -12.52
C PRO A 14 26.61 -25.90 -11.61
N LYS A 15 26.31 -25.56 -10.34
CA LYS A 15 25.64 -26.49 -9.43
C LYS A 15 24.15 -26.48 -9.76
N ILE A 16 23.70 -27.51 -10.47
CA ILE A 16 22.27 -27.70 -10.77
C ILE A 16 21.61 -28.22 -9.49
N LEU A 17 20.69 -27.44 -8.94
CA LEU A 17 19.91 -27.84 -7.77
C LEU A 17 18.71 -28.65 -8.25
N GLU A 18 18.64 -29.92 -7.87
CA GLU A 18 17.47 -30.76 -8.15
C GLU A 18 16.23 -30.20 -7.45
N ASN A 19 15.08 -30.22 -8.14
CA ASN A 19 13.78 -29.80 -7.60
C ASN A 19 13.72 -28.35 -7.08
N ALA A 20 14.56 -27.46 -7.59
CA ALA A 20 14.61 -26.05 -7.17
C ALA A 20 13.22 -25.37 -7.24
N HIS A 21 12.44 -25.65 -8.28
CA HIS A 21 11.10 -25.09 -8.46
C HIS A 21 10.14 -25.50 -7.33
N ALA A 22 10.09 -26.79 -6.99
CA ALA A 22 9.25 -27.31 -5.92
C ALA A 22 9.63 -26.68 -4.57
N GLN A 23 10.93 -26.54 -4.28
CA GLN A 23 11.40 -25.88 -3.07
C GLN A 23 10.99 -24.40 -3.00
N ILE A 24 10.94 -23.70 -4.15
CA ILE A 24 10.48 -22.31 -4.23
C ILE A 24 8.98 -22.24 -3.96
N GLU A 25 8.18 -23.11 -4.57
CA GLU A 25 6.73 -23.17 -4.35
C GLU A 25 6.37 -23.42 -2.89
N ASP A 26 7.05 -24.36 -2.23
CA ASP A 26 6.78 -24.68 -0.84
C ASP A 26 7.11 -23.51 0.09
N LYS A 27 8.22 -22.80 -0.18
CA LYS A 27 8.54 -21.55 0.52
C LYS A 27 7.47 -20.48 0.29
N GLN A 28 7.01 -20.31 -0.95
CA GLN A 28 5.94 -19.35 -1.28
C GLN A 28 4.64 -19.67 -0.53
N LYS A 29 4.26 -20.95 -0.40
CA LYS A 29 3.09 -21.38 0.39
C LYS A 29 3.23 -20.96 1.86
N ILE A 30 4.39 -21.21 2.46
CA ILE A 30 4.66 -20.83 3.86
C ILE A 30 4.61 -19.30 4.03
N TYR A 31 5.21 -18.55 3.10
CA TYR A 31 5.17 -17.08 3.14
C TYR A 31 3.74 -16.55 3.01
N LYS A 32 2.95 -17.10 2.08
CA LYS A 32 1.54 -16.76 1.91
C LYS A 32 0.74 -17.02 3.19
N GLN A 33 0.86 -18.22 3.75
CA GLN A 33 0.18 -18.57 5.01
C GLN A 33 0.54 -17.61 6.13
N ASN A 34 1.82 -17.27 6.29
CA ASN A 34 2.27 -16.35 7.34
C ASN A 34 1.79 -14.91 7.12
N TYR A 35 1.74 -14.44 5.87
CA TYR A 35 1.22 -13.12 5.52
C TYR A 35 -0.29 -13.03 5.76
N ASP A 36 -1.03 -14.05 5.34
CA ASP A 36 -2.49 -14.08 5.42
C ASP A 36 -3.01 -14.16 6.87
N LYS A 37 -2.21 -14.69 7.83
CA LYS A 37 -2.59 -14.80 9.26
C LYS A 37 -3.13 -13.51 9.90
N ASN A 38 -2.55 -12.36 9.55
CA ASN A 38 -2.92 -11.06 10.12
C ASN A 38 -3.68 -10.17 9.13
N THR A 39 -4.07 -10.71 7.97
CA THR A 39 -4.77 -9.94 6.94
C THR A 39 -6.24 -9.81 7.30
N LYS A 40 -6.76 -8.57 7.29
CA LYS A 40 -8.18 -8.31 7.51
C LYS A 40 -8.95 -8.52 6.21
N LEU A 41 -10.15 -9.10 6.31
CA LEU A 41 -11.08 -9.15 5.18
C LEU A 41 -11.38 -7.74 4.69
N SER A 42 -11.32 -7.55 3.38
CA SER A 42 -11.64 -6.27 2.77
C SER A 42 -13.13 -6.00 2.96
N GLN A 43 -13.46 -4.78 3.37
CA GLN A 43 -14.83 -4.36 3.44
C GLN A 43 -15.42 -4.26 2.02
N GLU A 44 -16.49 -4.98 1.79
CA GLU A 44 -17.30 -4.88 0.59
C GLU A 44 -18.46 -3.92 0.83
N PHE A 45 -18.86 -3.26 -0.25
CA PHE A 45 -19.93 -2.28 -0.23
C PHE A 45 -20.87 -2.51 -1.41
N GLN A 46 -22.15 -2.26 -1.19
CA GLN A 46 -23.20 -2.39 -2.19
C GLN A 46 -23.65 -1.01 -2.69
N GLY A 47 -24.25 -0.99 -3.89
CA GLY A 47 -24.88 0.21 -4.41
C GLY A 47 -25.97 0.69 -3.46
N GLY A 48 -25.96 1.97 -3.12
CA GLY A 48 -26.87 2.59 -2.18
C GLY A 48 -26.36 2.67 -0.74
N ASP A 49 -25.23 2.05 -0.38
CA ASP A 49 -24.68 2.12 0.97
C ASP A 49 -24.28 3.56 1.35
N ASN A 50 -24.62 3.96 2.57
CA ASN A 50 -24.16 5.21 3.17
C ASN A 50 -22.74 5.05 3.69
N VAL A 51 -21.87 5.96 3.28
CA VAL A 51 -20.44 5.90 3.59
C VAL A 51 -19.87 7.27 3.93
N VAL A 52 -18.68 7.29 4.50
CA VAL A 52 -17.83 8.47 4.54
C VAL A 52 -16.63 8.26 3.62
N THR A 53 -16.26 9.28 2.87
CA THR A 53 -15.10 9.30 2.00
C THR A 53 -14.03 10.24 2.52
N TYR A 54 -12.77 9.86 2.37
CA TYR A 54 -11.64 10.69 2.79
C TYR A 54 -11.25 11.67 1.68
N LYS A 55 -11.43 12.96 1.92
CA LYS A 55 -11.12 14.04 0.97
C LYS A 55 -10.55 15.23 1.74
N ASN A 56 -9.48 15.84 1.23
CA ASN A 56 -8.85 17.03 1.84
C ASN A 56 -8.52 16.86 3.34
N LYS A 57 -8.04 15.68 3.74
CA LYS A 57 -7.75 15.30 5.13
C LYS A 57 -8.96 15.19 6.07
N VAL A 58 -10.17 15.27 5.54
CA VAL A 58 -11.44 15.19 6.28
C VAL A 58 -12.26 14.00 5.77
N TRP A 59 -13.08 13.44 6.65
CA TRP A 59 -14.08 12.43 6.29
C TRP A 59 -15.40 13.13 6.00
N GLU A 60 -15.86 13.04 4.75
CA GLU A 60 -17.09 13.67 4.29
C GLU A 60 -18.14 12.58 3.97
N PRO A 61 -19.42 12.79 4.30
CA PRO A 61 -20.46 11.83 3.95
C PRO A 61 -20.60 11.67 2.42
N ALA A 62 -20.92 10.45 1.98
CA ALA A 62 -21.13 10.11 0.58
C ALA A 62 -22.04 8.87 0.46
N LYS A 63 -22.53 8.59 -0.74
CA LYS A 63 -23.31 7.39 -1.06
C LYS A 63 -22.62 6.57 -2.12
N ILE A 64 -22.62 5.24 -1.98
CA ILE A 64 -22.06 4.37 -3.02
C ILE A 64 -23.06 4.28 -4.17
N VAL A 65 -22.56 4.49 -5.38
CA VAL A 65 -23.32 4.30 -6.61
C VAL A 65 -23.14 2.87 -7.08
N GLN A 66 -21.89 2.44 -7.30
CA GLN A 66 -21.59 1.09 -7.77
C GLN A 66 -20.12 0.72 -7.53
N LYS A 67 -19.82 -0.58 -7.62
CA LYS A 67 -18.46 -1.11 -7.68
C LYS A 67 -17.89 -0.90 -9.08
N CYS A 68 -16.63 -0.48 -9.18
CA CYS A 68 -15.95 -0.36 -10.47
C CYS A 68 -15.39 -1.72 -10.93
N GLU A 69 -15.07 -1.84 -12.23
CA GLU A 69 -14.39 -3.00 -12.80
C GLU A 69 -13.01 -3.22 -12.17
N THR A 70 -12.28 -2.13 -11.91
CA THR A 70 -10.99 -2.20 -11.22
C THR A 70 -11.14 -2.63 -9.76
N PRO A 71 -10.27 -3.51 -9.24
CA PRO A 71 -10.38 -4.02 -7.88
C PRO A 71 -10.31 -2.90 -6.85
N ARG A 72 -11.03 -3.08 -5.73
CA ARG A 72 -11.07 -2.18 -4.56
C ARG A 72 -11.59 -0.77 -4.85
N SER A 73 -12.03 -0.46 -6.07
CA SER A 73 -12.51 0.87 -6.45
C SER A 73 -14.03 0.91 -6.53
N TYR A 74 -14.61 2.00 -6.02
CA TYR A 74 -16.04 2.27 -5.98
C TYR A 74 -16.31 3.64 -6.58
N LEU A 75 -17.45 3.75 -7.26
CA LEU A 75 -18.01 5.01 -7.67
C LEU A 75 -18.93 5.50 -6.55
N ILE A 76 -18.67 6.71 -6.04
CA ILE A 76 -19.42 7.33 -4.95
C ILE A 76 -19.99 8.68 -5.39
N ARG A 77 -21.08 9.09 -4.76
CA ARG A 77 -21.67 10.41 -4.88
C ARG A 77 -21.44 11.18 -3.59
N ASP A 78 -20.74 12.31 -3.69
CA ASP A 78 -20.44 13.23 -2.59
C ASP A 78 -21.71 14.03 -2.19
N ASN A 79 -21.67 14.73 -1.05
CA ASN A 79 -22.76 15.63 -0.62
C ASN A 79 -23.03 16.77 -1.60
N LYS A 80 -22.04 17.10 -2.45
CA LYS A 80 -22.16 18.08 -3.53
C LYS A 80 -22.75 17.49 -4.82
N GLY A 81 -23.23 16.25 -4.80
CA GLY A 81 -23.73 15.54 -5.99
C GLY A 81 -22.64 15.03 -6.94
N GLN A 82 -21.37 15.38 -6.73
CA GLN A 82 -20.26 14.97 -7.60
C GLN A 82 -19.99 13.47 -7.53
N LEU A 83 -19.81 12.86 -8.71
CA LEU A 83 -19.38 11.47 -8.84
C LEU A 83 -17.85 11.38 -8.75
N LEU A 84 -17.37 10.53 -7.84
CA LEU A 84 -15.95 10.35 -7.57
C LEU A 84 -15.60 8.87 -7.55
N ARG A 85 -14.44 8.50 -8.11
CA ARG A 85 -13.88 7.16 -7.94
C ARG A 85 -12.99 7.12 -6.71
N ARG A 86 -13.23 6.19 -5.79
CA ARG A 86 -12.48 6.04 -4.53
C ARG A 86 -12.15 4.59 -4.21
N ASN A 87 -11.00 4.39 -3.57
CA ASN A 87 -10.58 3.07 -3.11
C ASN A 87 -11.29 2.69 -1.79
N SER A 88 -11.47 1.40 -1.50
CA SER A 88 -12.05 0.91 -0.24
C SER A 88 -11.34 1.44 1.01
N ILE A 89 -10.02 1.69 0.96
CA ILE A 89 -9.28 2.31 2.07
C ILE A 89 -9.72 3.75 2.36
N GLN A 90 -10.21 4.45 1.33
CA GLN A 90 -10.67 5.85 1.41
C GLN A 90 -12.16 5.96 1.72
N ILE A 91 -12.83 4.83 2.00
CA ILE A 91 -14.27 4.77 2.24
C ILE A 91 -14.52 3.99 3.54
N ARG A 92 -15.46 4.43 4.36
CA ARG A 92 -15.91 3.68 5.55
C ARG A 92 -17.42 3.65 5.62
N LYS A 93 -17.99 2.58 6.20
CA LYS A 93 -19.43 2.49 6.46
C LYS A 93 -19.85 3.62 7.41
N SER A 94 -20.99 4.22 7.12
CA SER A 94 -21.62 5.25 7.95
C SER A 94 -23.08 4.88 8.16
N LEU A 95 -23.59 5.09 9.37
CA LEU A 95 -25.03 5.00 9.63
C LEU A 95 -25.75 6.31 9.24
N ASN A 96 -25.00 7.40 9.08
CA ASN A 96 -25.56 8.71 8.74
C ASN A 96 -25.75 8.83 7.23
N GLU A 97 -26.92 9.34 6.83
CA GLU A 97 -27.19 9.66 5.42
C GLU A 97 -26.43 10.92 4.97
N PRO A 98 -25.89 10.92 3.72
CA PRO A 98 -25.33 12.13 3.14
C PRO A 98 -26.43 13.15 2.87
N VAL A 99 -26.28 14.35 3.42
CA VAL A 99 -27.15 15.49 3.10
C VAL A 99 -26.70 16.03 1.75
N VAL A 100 -27.40 15.64 0.69
CA VAL A 100 -27.16 16.18 -0.65
C VAL A 100 -27.63 17.63 -0.67
N LYS A 101 -26.68 18.55 -0.85
CA LYS A 101 -27.01 19.95 -1.14
C LYS A 101 -27.36 20.02 -2.61
N SER A 102 -28.64 19.88 -2.93
CA SER A 102 -29.14 20.13 -4.29
C SER A 102 -29.20 21.64 -4.49
N ASP A 103 -28.14 22.21 -5.07
CA ASP A 103 -28.32 23.39 -5.90
C ASP A 103 -28.91 22.81 -7.20
N LEU A 104 -30.22 23.01 -7.38
CA LEU A 104 -30.93 22.57 -8.57
C LEU A 104 -30.26 23.20 -9.79
N ASP A 105 -29.72 22.36 -10.69
CA ASP A 105 -29.86 22.49 -12.14
C ASP A 105 -29.57 21.11 -12.74
N ASP A 106 -30.61 20.59 -13.39
CA ASP A 106 -30.66 19.31 -14.09
C ASP A 106 -29.93 19.47 -15.43
N ASP A 107 -28.83 18.75 -15.63
CA ASP A 107 -28.27 18.53 -16.96
C ASP A 107 -27.69 17.11 -17.04
N GLU A 108 -28.54 16.24 -17.58
CA GLU A 108 -28.25 14.94 -18.16
C GLU A 108 -27.12 15.06 -19.20
N LEU A 109 -25.92 14.54 -18.92
CA LEU A 109 -24.90 14.33 -19.95
C LEU A 109 -24.29 12.93 -19.92
N ASN A 110 -24.75 12.18 -20.92
CA ASN A 110 -24.32 10.90 -21.44
C ASN A 110 -22.79 10.76 -21.53
N VAL A 111 -22.22 9.75 -20.87
CA VAL A 111 -20.78 9.46 -20.88
C VAL A 111 -20.45 8.62 -22.11
N THR A 112 -19.84 9.24 -23.12
CA THR A 112 -18.94 8.54 -24.04
C THR A 112 -17.59 9.24 -24.06
N SER A 113 -16.68 8.76 -23.21
CA SER A 113 -15.29 9.22 -23.18
C SER A 113 -14.34 8.04 -23.32
N ASN A 114 -14.15 7.58 -24.56
CA ASN A 114 -12.88 7.00 -24.96
C ASN A 114 -11.94 8.15 -25.34
N ARG A 115 -11.01 8.50 -24.43
CA ARG A 115 -9.85 9.30 -24.82
C ARG A 115 -8.62 8.77 -24.10
N ASN A 116 -7.89 7.91 -24.82
CA ASN A 116 -6.48 7.64 -24.58
C ASN A 116 -5.72 8.96 -24.63
N ILE A 117 -5.02 9.30 -23.55
CA ILE A 117 -4.00 10.35 -23.58
C ILE A 117 -2.73 9.75 -23.00
N SER A 118 -1.77 9.67 -23.91
CA SER A 118 -0.43 9.11 -23.81
C SER A 118 0.43 9.83 -22.78
N ASN A 119 1.38 9.07 -22.24
CA ASN A 119 2.47 9.51 -21.37
C ASN A 119 3.25 10.71 -21.94
N SER A 120 3.69 11.59 -21.05
CA SER A 120 4.89 12.40 -21.24
C SER A 120 5.56 12.59 -19.89
N ASP A 121 6.78 12.06 -19.79
CA ASP A 121 7.71 12.26 -18.69
C ASP A 121 8.16 13.73 -18.61
N THR A 122 8.20 14.29 -17.41
CA THR A 122 9.11 15.38 -17.05
C THR A 122 9.47 15.26 -15.58
N GLU A 123 10.75 14.99 -15.32
CA GLU A 123 11.39 15.00 -14.01
C GLU A 123 11.43 16.43 -13.43
N THR A 124 11.06 16.60 -12.16
CA THR A 124 11.51 17.73 -11.34
C THR A 124 11.76 17.28 -9.92
N VAL A 125 13.05 17.28 -9.56
CA VAL A 125 13.60 17.16 -8.21
C VAL A 125 13.27 18.43 -7.43
N THR A 126 12.67 18.31 -6.25
CA THR A 126 12.76 19.36 -5.21
C THR A 126 12.80 18.73 -3.83
N ASP A 127 13.84 19.11 -3.09
CA ASP A 127 14.22 18.72 -1.75
C ASP A 127 13.07 18.74 -0.73
N THR A 128 12.95 17.64 0.02
CA THR A 128 12.15 17.60 1.25
C THR A 128 12.94 18.16 2.43
N PRO A 129 12.39 19.09 3.23
CA PRO A 129 13.09 19.64 4.38
C PRO A 129 13.19 18.61 5.52
N TYR A 130 14.42 18.36 5.89
CA TYR A 130 14.92 17.69 7.08
C TYR A 130 14.20 18.15 8.36
N CYS A 131 13.58 17.23 9.11
CA CYS A 131 13.12 17.54 10.47
C CYS A 131 14.21 17.17 11.48
N ASN A 132 14.95 18.18 11.92
CA ASN A 132 15.76 18.10 13.13
C ASN A 132 14.88 17.80 14.34
N ARG A 133 15.30 16.83 15.15
CA ARG A 133 14.94 16.76 16.57
C ARG A 133 16.16 16.35 17.36
N ASP A 134 16.86 17.36 17.87
CA ASP A 134 17.70 17.22 19.04
C ASP A 134 16.79 17.02 20.26
N ILE A 135 16.84 15.83 20.88
CA ILE A 135 16.69 15.71 22.34
C ILE A 135 17.63 14.59 22.78
N ALA A 136 18.78 14.99 23.31
CA ALA A 136 19.64 14.13 24.10
C ALA A 136 18.92 13.77 25.42
N SER A 137 18.78 12.47 25.70
CA SER A 137 18.86 11.97 27.07
C SER A 137 19.44 10.57 27.09
N ASN A 138 20.42 10.44 27.95
CA ASN A 138 21.42 9.39 28.03
C ASN A 138 20.86 8.28 28.93
N THR A 139 20.39 7.17 28.35
CA THR A 139 20.20 5.91 29.10
C THR A 139 20.70 4.74 28.24
N LYS A 140 21.79 4.13 28.69
CA LYS A 140 22.38 2.94 28.06
C LYS A 140 21.47 1.73 28.31
N THR A 141 20.49 1.51 27.43
CA THR A 141 19.90 0.19 27.21
C THR A 141 19.83 -0.05 25.71
N ASP A 142 20.39 -1.16 25.24
CA ASP A 142 20.62 -1.53 23.81
C ASP A 142 19.35 -1.75 22.96
N ASP A 143 18.18 -1.38 23.47
CA ASP A 143 16.87 -1.52 22.83
C ASP A 143 16.44 -0.15 22.27
N TYR A 144 16.08 -0.10 20.98
CA TYR A 144 15.54 1.13 20.37
C TYR A 144 14.05 1.00 20.06
N VAL A 145 13.35 2.13 20.16
CA VAL A 145 11.90 2.23 19.90
C VAL A 145 11.69 2.70 18.47
N THR A 146 10.94 1.91 17.70
CA THR A 146 10.55 2.29 16.34
C THR A 146 9.50 3.40 16.34
N ARG A 147 9.31 4.08 15.21
CA ARG A 147 8.31 5.16 15.05
C ARG A 147 6.87 4.76 15.45
N SER A 148 6.54 3.47 15.40
CA SER A 148 5.23 2.94 15.80
C SER A 148 5.16 2.53 17.29
N GLY A 149 6.21 2.78 18.08
CA GLY A 149 6.27 2.43 19.51
C GLY A 149 6.72 1.00 19.80
N ARG A 150 7.10 0.19 18.79
CA ARG A 150 7.60 -1.18 19.03
C ARG A 150 9.03 -1.15 19.54
N ILE A 151 9.29 -1.86 20.64
CA ILE A 151 10.63 -2.11 21.19
C ILE A 151 11.34 -3.17 20.33
N SER A 152 12.48 -2.80 19.74
CA SER A 152 13.30 -3.71 18.93
C SER A 152 14.50 -4.19 19.74
N LYS A 153 14.55 -5.50 20.00
CA LYS A 153 15.67 -6.16 20.68
C LYS A 153 16.66 -6.70 19.66
N LYS A 154 17.96 -6.58 19.92
CA LYS A 154 19.00 -7.20 19.08
C LYS A 154 18.88 -8.73 19.11
N PRO A 155 19.05 -9.43 17.97
CA PRO A 155 18.99 -10.88 17.93
C PRO A 155 20.17 -11.49 18.72
N LYS A 156 19.91 -12.59 19.43
CA LYS A 156 20.88 -13.25 20.30
C LYS A 156 22.05 -13.93 19.56
N CYS A 157 21.88 -14.26 18.28
CA CYS A 157 22.81 -15.11 17.52
C CYS A 157 24.01 -14.38 16.88
N PHE A 158 24.34 -13.15 17.30
CA PHE A 158 25.40 -12.36 16.67
C PHE A 158 26.78 -12.47 17.37
N THR A 159 26.91 -13.28 18.43
CA THR A 159 28.13 -13.36 19.25
C THR A 159 29.12 -14.45 18.83
N GLU A 160 28.84 -15.23 17.78
CA GLU A 160 29.65 -16.42 17.42
C GLU A 160 30.59 -16.20 16.21
N PHE A 161 30.77 -14.96 15.73
CA PHE A 161 31.67 -14.65 14.63
C PHE A 161 32.67 -13.54 14.99
N VAL A 162 33.46 -13.76 16.04
CA VAL A 162 34.74 -13.08 16.25
C VAL A 162 35.78 -14.14 16.60
N THR A 163 36.90 -14.08 15.88
CA THR A 163 38.00 -15.05 15.77
C THR A 163 38.71 -15.36 17.08
#